data_AF-A0A7D7SIE0-F1
#
_entry.id   AF-A0A7D7SIE0-F1
#
_cell.length_a   1.000
_cell.length_b   1.000
_cell.length_c   1.000
_cell.angle_alpha   90.00
_cell.angle_beta   90.00
_cell.angle_gamma   90.00
#
_symmetry.space_group_name_H-M   'P 1'
#
loop_
_entity.id
_entity.type
_entity.pdbx_description
1 polymer ?
#
loop_
_entity_poly.entity_id
_entity_poly.type
_entity_poly.pdbx_seq_one_letter_code
_entity_poly.pdbx_strand_id
1 'polypeptide(L)' 'MNENEWVSMEYERPNLDCLYDIKLDDGSIIECVEASEVNDGFLVDVVFRQYRNTTHFRKRN' A
#
# COMPACT_ATOMS: atom_id res chain seq x y z
N MET A 1 8.08 2.13 14.70
CA MET A 1 7.01 1.35 14.05
C MET A 1 7.56 -0.04 13.83
N ASN A 2 6.91 -1.08 14.34
CA ASN A 2 7.38 -2.45 14.14
C ASN A 2 7.25 -2.79 12.66
N GLU A 3 8.37 -3.13 12.04
CA GLU A 3 8.53 -3.40 10.60
C GLU A 3 7.78 -4.67 10.14
N ASN A 4 7.09 -5.34 11.07
CA ASN A 4 6.34 -6.56 10.88
C ASN A 4 4.82 -6.40 11.02
N GLU A 5 4.32 -5.21 11.34
CA GLU A 5 2.87 -4.99 11.49
C GLU A 5 2.22 -4.64 10.15
N TRP A 6 1.10 -5.29 9.86
CA TRP A 6 0.22 -4.96 8.75
C TRP A 6 -0.57 -3.70 9.10
N VAL A 7 -0.45 -2.67 8.28
CA VAL A 7 -1.12 -1.39 8.43
C VAL A 7 -2.30 -1.33 7.48
N SER A 8 -3.49 -0.96 7.96
CA SER A 8 -4.66 -0.81 7.09
C SER A 8 -4.54 0.46 6.24
N MET A 9 -4.90 0.31 4.96
CA MET A 9 -5.07 1.41 4.02
C MET A 9 -6.15 2.42 4.46
N GLU A 10 -6.97 2.11 5.47
CA GLU A 10 -7.94 3.08 6.01
C GLU A 10 -7.31 4.09 6.97
N TYR A 11 -6.20 3.72 7.63
CA TYR A 11 -5.58 4.55 8.67
C TYR A 11 -4.33 5.26 8.18
N GLU A 12 -3.56 4.63 7.30
CA GLU A 12 -2.29 5.18 6.81
C GLU A 12 -2.17 4.99 5.30
N ARG A 13 -1.37 5.84 4.66
CA ARG A 13 -0.99 5.72 3.25
C ARG A 13 0.45 5.24 3.16
N PRO A 14 0.79 4.39 2.17
CA PRO A 14 2.18 4.02 1.93
C PRO A 14 2.98 5.25 1.48
N ASN A 15 4.29 5.21 1.74
CA ASN A 15 5.22 6.21 1.24
C ASN A 15 5.70 5.82 -0.16
N LEU A 16 6.04 6.83 -0.96
CA LEU A 16 6.72 6.61 -2.23
C LEU A 16 8.14 6.10 -2.01
N ASP A 17 8.72 5.54 -3.07
CA ASP A 17 10.09 5.01 -3.09
C ASP A 17 10.37 3.92 -2.03
N CYS A 18 9.32 3.26 -1.54
CA CYS A 18 9.39 2.14 -0.61
C CYS A 18 8.73 0.90 -1.22
N LEU A 19 9.28 -0.27 -0.89
CA LEU A 19 8.70 -1.56 -1.25
C LEU A 19 7.82 -2.07 -0.11
N TYR A 20 6.69 -2.66 -0.50
CA TYR A 20 5.69 -3.16 0.44
C TYR A 20 5.26 -4.58 0.09
N ASP A 21 4.91 -5.34 1.12
CA ASP A 21 4.01 -6.46 0.95
C ASP A 21 2.59 -5.95 1.16
N ILE A 22 1.65 -6.38 0.32
CA ILE A 22 0.25 -5.95 0.39
C ILE A 22 -0.66 -7.15 0.59
N LYS A 23 -1.78 -6.92 1.28
CA LYS A 23 -2.83 -7.90 1.48
C LYS A 23 -4.11 -7.42 0.82
N LEU A 24 -4.66 -8.26 -0.05
CA LEU A 24 -5.93 -8.00 -0.72
C LEU A 24 -7.13 -8.40 0.15
N ASP A 25 -8.33 -8.06 -0.29
CA ASP A 25 -9.60 -8.36 0.37
C ASP A 25 -9.92 -9.87 0.42
N ASP A 26 -9.50 -10.62 -0.59
CA ASP A 26 -9.59 -12.09 -0.65
C ASP A 26 -8.58 -12.80 0.30
N GLY A 27 -7.72 -12.02 0.97
CA GLY A 27 -6.68 -12.52 1.87
C GLY A 27 -5.36 -12.88 1.19
N SER A 28 -5.27 -12.77 -0.13
CA SER A 28 -4.03 -12.98 -0.89
C SER A 28 -2.97 -11.97 -0.50
N ILE A 29 -1.71 -12.41 -0.48
CA ILE A 29 -0.54 -11.57 -0.20
C ILE A 29 0.27 -11.41 -1.48
N ILE A 30 0.61 -10.17 -1.81
CA ILE A 30 1.48 -9.83 -2.93
C ILE A 30 2.71 -9.12 -2.39
N GLU A 31 3.87 -9.58 -2.81
CA GLU A 31 5.17 -9.17 -2.30
C GLU A 31 5.84 -8.17 -3.25
N CYS A 32 6.73 -7.33 -2.70
CA CYS A 32 7.57 -6.40 -3.47
C CYS A 32 6.78 -5.45 -4.38
N VAL A 33 5.78 -4.77 -3.80
CA VAL A 33 4.94 -3.81 -4.50
C VAL A 33 5.39 -2.38 -4.19
N GLU A 34 5.61 -1.59 -5.22
CA GLU A 34 5.84 -0.15 -5.11
C GLU A 34 4.50 0.59 -5.06
N ALA A 35 4.42 1.58 -4.16
CA ALA A 35 3.32 2.53 -4.17
C ALA A 35 3.47 3.53 -5.32
N SER A 36 2.36 4.09 -5.80
CA SER A 36 2.37 5.07 -6.88
C SER A 36 1.47 6.24 -6.54
N GLU A 37 1.89 7.44 -6.92
CA GLU A 37 1.03 8.62 -6.89
C GLU A 37 -0.07 8.50 -7.95
N VAL A 38 -1.28 8.83 -7.53
CA VAL A 38 -2.43 8.99 -8.41
C VAL A 38 -2.92 10.42 -8.22
N ASN A 39 -2.91 11.17 -9.32
CA ASN A 39 -3.43 12.53 -9.37
C ASN A 39 -4.76 12.51 -10.13
N ASP A 40 -5.85 12.83 -9.44
CA ASP A 40 -7.21 12.88 -10.01
C ASP A 40 -7.63 14.31 -10.41
N GLY A 41 -6.66 15.22 -10.59
CA GLY A 41 -6.90 16.61 -10.99
C GLY A 41 -7.29 17.54 -9.84
N PHE A 42 -7.72 17.01 -8.69
CA PHE A 42 -8.05 17.77 -7.49
C PHE A 42 -7.17 17.42 -6.28
N LEU A 43 -6.70 16.17 -6.19
CA LEU A 43 -5.88 15.67 -5.09
C LEU A 43 -4.83 14.69 -5.62
N VAL A 44 -3.68 14.67 -4.94
CA VAL A 44 -2.64 13.66 -5.10
C VAL A 44 -2.77 12.68 -3.95
N ASP A 45 -2.96 11.40 -4.25
CA ASP A 45 -2.99 10.30 -3.26
C ASP A 45 -1.94 9.24 -3.61
N VAL A 46 -1.45 8.51 -2.61
CA VAL A 46 -0.43 7.47 -2.80
C VAL A 46 -1.07 6.10 -2.55
N VAL A 47 -1.15 5.28 -3.60
CA VAL A 47 -1.86 4.00 -3.57
C VAL A 47 -1.14 2.91 -4.35
N PHE A 48 -1.51 1.66 -4.12
CA PHE A 48 -1.07 0.53 -4.94
C PHE A 48 -1.97 0.43 -6.19
N ARG A 49 -1.67 1.22 -7.23
CA ARG A 49 -2.57 1.44 -8.39
C ARG A 49 -3.04 0.14 -9.08
N GLN A 50 -2.17 -0.87 -9.16
CA GLN A 50 -2.48 -2.17 -9.77
C GLN A 50 -3.32 -3.07 -8.85
N TYR A 51 -3.41 -2.75 -7.57
CA TYR A 51 -4.01 -3.57 -6.52
C TYR A 51 -5.03 -2.74 -5.72
N ARG A 52 -6.08 -2.26 -6.40
CA ARG A 52 -7.10 -1.38 -5.80
C ARG A 52 -7.86 -2.02 -4.63
N ASN A 53 -7.87 -3.34 -4.54
CA ASN A 53 -8.50 -4.09 -3.45
C ASN A 53 -7.55 -4.33 -2.26
N THR A 54 -6.44 -3.60 -2.20
CA THR A 54 -5.52 -3.70 -1.07
C THR A 54 -6.20 -3.20 0.20
N THR A 55 -6.23 -4.04 1.22
CA THR A 55 -6.77 -3.70 2.54
C THR A 55 -5.66 -3.29 3.49
N HIS A 56 -4.51 -3.97 3.44
CA HIS A 56 -3.38 -3.72 4.32
C HIS A 56 -2.05 -3.73 3.57
N PHE A 57 -1.04 -3.07 4.13
CA PHE A 57 0.33 -3.09 3.64
C PHE A 57 1.31 -3.22 4.79
N ARG A 58 2.49 -3.76 4.51
CA ARG A 58 3.63 -3.82 5.43
C ARG A 58 4.87 -3.37 4.69
N LYS A 59 5.61 -2.42 5.28
CA LYS A 59 6.86 -1.95 4.70
C LYS A 59 7.90 -3.06 4.71
N ARG A 60 8.59 -3.25 3.58
CA ARG A 60 9.73 -4.18 3.48
C ARG A 60 11.01 -3.41 3.78
N ASN A 61 11.85 -3.97 4.64
CA ASN A 61 13.20 -3.50 4.93
C ASN A 61 14.22 -4.13 3.99
#